data_AF-A0A0G1RVE3-F1
#
_entry.id   AF-A0A0G1RVE3-F1
#
_cell.length_a   1.000
_cell.length_b   1.000
_cell.length_c   1.000
_cell.angle_alpha   90.00
_cell.angle_beta   90.00
_cell.angle_gamma   90.00
#
_symmetry.space_group_name_H-M   'P 1'
#
loop_
_entity.id
_entity.type
_entity.pdbx_description
1 polymer ?
#
loop_
_entity_poly.entity_id
_entity_poly.type
_entity_poly.pdbx_seq_one_letter_code
_entity_poly.pdbx_strand_id
1 'polypeptide(L)'
;MISSFMKSKKILVLLVLLFVALLGLIDFVNQKSIASRQAEIRATGARVMPFDLSKTTYIFDRTDTGGVQQVKVKKHARSVCA
;
A
#
# COMPACT_ATOMS: atom_id res chain seq x y z
N MET A 1 23.73 -24.19 44.86
CA MET A 1 23.30 -24.61 43.49
C MET A 1 22.00 -23.95 42.99
N ILE A 2 21.49 -22.86 43.62
CA ILE A 2 20.18 -22.26 43.28
C ILE A 2 20.28 -21.07 42.30
N SER A 3 21.45 -20.42 42.18
CA SER A 3 21.63 -19.24 41.31
C SER A 3 21.61 -19.54 39.81
N SER A 4 21.88 -20.79 39.41
CA SER A 4 21.92 -21.19 37.98
C SER A 4 20.53 -21.26 37.36
N PHE A 5 19.53 -21.69 38.13
CA PHE A 5 18.14 -21.83 37.67
C PHE A 5 17.49 -20.46 37.38
N MET A 6 17.80 -19.46 38.20
CA MET A 6 17.30 -18.10 38.05
C MET A 6 18.03 -17.34 36.93
N LYS A 7 19.29 -17.71 36.64
CA LYS A 7 20.09 -17.21 35.51
C LYS A 7 19.55 -17.75 34.18
N SER A 8 19.20 -19.04 34.13
CA SER A 8 18.56 -19.69 32.97
C SER A 8 17.23 -19.04 32.57
N LYS A 9 16.33 -18.78 33.53
CA LYS A 9 15.05 -18.10 33.23
C LYS A 9 15.24 -16.66 32.74
N LYS A 10 16.21 -15.91 33.29
CA LYS A 10 16.55 -14.56 32.80
C LYS A 10 17.18 -14.60 31.41
N ILE A 11 18.03 -15.58 31.14
CA ILE A 11 18.61 -15.81 29.81
C ILE A 11 17.52 -16.16 28.80
N LEU A 12 16.55 -17.00 29.17
CA LEU A 12 15.41 -17.33 28.31
C LEU A 12 14.56 -16.11 27.99
N VAL A 13 14.25 -15.27 29.00
CA VAL A 13 13.49 -14.02 28.79
C VAL A 13 14.26 -13.03 27.90
N LEU A 14 15.58 -12.91 28.09
CA LEU A 14 16.45 -12.09 27.24
C LEU A 14 16.48 -12.59 25.79
N LEU A 15 16.56 -13.90 25.57
CA LEU A 15 16.52 -14.49 24.23
C LEU A 15 15.18 -14.27 23.54
N VAL A 16 14.07 -14.40 24.26
CA VAL A 16 12.74 -14.13 23.72
C VAL A 16 12.58 -12.66 23.36
N LEU A 17 13.02 -11.73 24.23
CA LEU A 17 12.99 -10.28 23.93
C LEU A 17 13.85 -9.92 22.72
N LEU A 18 15.04 -10.51 22.61
CA LEU A 18 15.92 -10.31 21.46
C LEU A 18 15.28 -10.84 20.16
N PHE A 19 14.62 -11.99 20.23
CA PHE A 19 13.96 -12.60 19.08
C PHE A 19 12.77 -11.75 18.61
N VAL A 20 11.95 -11.22 19.53
CA VAL A 20 10.85 -10.30 19.21
C VAL A 20 11.38 -9.01 18.59
N ALA A 21 12.49 -8.47 19.09
CA ALA A 21 13.13 -7.30 18.50
C ALA A 21 13.66 -7.58 17.07
N LEU A 22 14.21 -8.76 16.82
CA LEU A 22 14.64 -9.19 15.48
C LEU A 22 13.46 -9.33 14.52
N LEU A 23 12.34 -9.89 14.96
CA LEU A 23 11.14 -10.05 14.13
C LEU A 23 10.58 -8.68 13.70
N GLY A 24 10.52 -7.68 14.59
CA GLY A 24 10.02 -6.35 14.27
C GLY A 24 10.85 -5.57 13.24
N LEU A 25 12.14 -5.90 13.06
CA LEU A 25 13.00 -5.28 12.04
C LEU A 25 12.64 -5.71 10.61
N ILE A 26 12.02 -6.89 10.44
CA ILE A 26 11.68 -7.45 9.12
C ILE A 26 10.56 -6.62 8.45
N ASP A 27 9.57 -6.19 9.21
CA ASP A 27 8.44 -5.39 8.70
C ASP A 27 8.89 -4.00 8.23
N PHE A 28 9.85 -3.39 8.93
CA PHE A 28 10.39 -2.07 8.57
C PHE A 28 11.13 -2.08 7.24
N VAL A 29 11.86 -3.16 6.93
CA VAL A 29 12.58 -3.30 5.65
C VAL A 29 11.59 -3.46 4.48
N ASN A 30 10.49 -4.19 4.67
CA ASN A 30 9.43 -4.32 3.68
C ASN A 30 8.69 -2.98 3.43
N GLN A 31 8.53 -2.16 4.45
CA GLN A 31 7.82 -0.89 4.31
C GLN A 31 8.56 0.11 3.39
N LYS A 32 9.91 0.06 3.37
CA LYS A 32 10.73 0.91 2.49
C LYS A 32 10.58 0.56 1.00
N SER A 33 10.45 -0.73 0.67
CA SER A 33 10.29 -1.18 -0.72
C SER A 33 8.91 -0.78 -1.27
N ILE A 34 7.86 -0.94 -0.47
CA ILE A 34 6.49 -0.57 -0.83
C ILE A 34 6.37 0.96 -1.00
N ALA A 35 6.93 1.75 -0.08
CA ALA A 35 6.89 3.21 -0.18
C ALA A 35 7.60 3.73 -1.44
N SER A 36 8.74 3.15 -1.80
CA SER A 36 9.46 3.48 -3.05
C SER A 36 8.60 3.22 -4.29
N ARG A 37 7.98 2.05 -4.35
CA ARG A 37 7.12 1.67 -5.48
C ARG A 37 5.87 2.55 -5.57
N GLN A 38 5.27 2.90 -4.45
CA GLN A 38 4.12 3.81 -4.42
C GLN A 38 4.48 5.22 -4.90
N ALA A 39 5.68 5.72 -4.59
CA ALA A 39 6.17 7.01 -5.09
C ALA A 39 6.33 7.00 -6.62
N GLU A 40 6.90 5.93 -7.17
CA GLU A 40 7.04 5.72 -8.62
C GLU A 40 5.67 5.63 -9.32
N ILE A 41 4.74 4.86 -8.75
CA ILE A 41 3.36 4.74 -9.26
C ILE A 41 2.67 6.11 -9.21
N ARG A 42 2.87 6.90 -8.16
CA ARG A 42 2.28 8.24 -8.06
C ARG A 42 2.83 9.19 -9.13
N ALA A 43 4.13 9.16 -9.39
CA ALA A 43 4.75 9.95 -10.45
C ALA A 43 4.26 9.54 -11.85
N THR A 44 4.11 8.24 -12.07
CA THR A 44 3.68 7.67 -13.36
C THR A 44 2.16 7.72 -13.53
N GLY A 45 1.40 7.80 -12.44
CA GLY A 45 -0.06 7.78 -12.43
C GLY A 45 -0.67 8.92 -13.22
N ALA A 46 -0.10 10.13 -13.14
CA ALA A 46 -0.54 11.28 -13.95
C ALA A 46 -0.28 11.07 -15.45
N ARG A 47 0.74 10.28 -15.81
CA ARG A 47 1.06 9.95 -17.21
C ARG A 47 0.14 8.86 -17.77
N VAL A 48 -0.17 7.84 -16.97
CA VAL A 48 -1.05 6.72 -17.36
C VAL A 48 -2.52 7.12 -17.32
N MET A 49 -2.87 8.05 -16.43
CA MET A 49 -4.24 8.48 -16.18
C MET A 49 -4.30 10.02 -16.19
N PRO A 50 -4.30 10.66 -17.39
CA PRO A 50 -4.22 12.11 -17.52
C PRO A 50 -5.49 12.86 -17.12
N PHE A 51 -6.47 12.17 -16.52
CA PHE A 51 -7.76 12.71 -16.15
C PHE A 51 -7.97 12.68 -14.63
N ASP A 52 -8.56 13.76 -14.10
CA ASP A 52 -8.81 13.92 -12.67
C ASP A 52 -9.97 13.03 -12.21
N LEU A 53 -9.66 11.99 -11.42
CA LEU A 53 -10.62 11.00 -10.94
C LEU A 53 -11.78 11.63 -10.17
N SER A 54 -11.54 12.70 -9.43
CA SER A 54 -12.58 13.40 -8.66
C SER A 54 -13.65 14.01 -9.57
N LYS A 55 -13.27 14.32 -10.80
CA LYS A 55 -14.10 14.91 -11.85
C LYS A 55 -14.58 13.89 -12.88
N THR A 56 -14.43 12.59 -12.62
CA THR A 56 -14.93 11.54 -13.53
C THR A 56 -16.03 10.70 -12.90
N THR A 57 -16.90 10.18 -13.75
CA THR A 57 -17.96 9.22 -13.41
C THR A 57 -17.65 7.91 -14.12
N TYR A 58 -17.62 6.82 -13.35
CA TYR A 58 -17.42 5.47 -13.86
C TYR A 58 -18.78 4.82 -14.11
N ILE A 59 -19.00 4.38 -15.34
CA ILE A 59 -20.19 3.63 -15.74
C ILE A 59 -19.70 2.25 -16.17
N PHE A 60 -20.26 1.20 -15.57
CA PHE A 60 -19.94 -0.17 -15.94
C PHE A 60 -21.19 -0.84 -16.47
N ASP A 61 -21.18 -1.14 -17.76
CA ASP A 61 -22.28 -1.80 -18.45
C ASP A 61 -21.92 -3.28 -18.60
N ARG A 62 -22.67 -4.16 -17.94
CA ARG A 62 -22.51 -5.61 -18.13
C ARG A 62 -23.08 -6.00 -19.49
N THR A 63 -22.33 -6.78 -20.24
CA THR A 63 -22.73 -7.37 -21.52
C THR A 63 -22.70 -8.89 -21.42
N ASP A 64 -23.37 -9.58 -22.33
CA ASP A 64 -23.47 -11.06 -22.29
C ASP A 64 -22.10 -11.75 -22.40
N THR A 65 -21.10 -11.07 -22.97
CA THR A 65 -19.72 -11.56 -23.13
C THR A 65 -18.74 -10.94 -22.13
N GLY A 66 -19.20 -10.09 -21.20
CA GLY A 66 -18.33 -9.41 -20.23
C GLY A 66 -18.88 -8.10 -19.70
N GLY A 67 -18.09 -7.03 -19.79
CA GLY A 67 -18.57 -5.70 -19.40
C GLY A 67 -17.71 -4.59 -19.98
N VAL A 68 -18.36 -3.50 -20.35
CA VAL A 68 -17.73 -2.28 -20.87
C VAL A 68 -17.65 -1.26 -19.74
N GLN A 69 -16.44 -0.78 -19.46
CA GLN A 69 -16.24 0.32 -18.53
C GLN A 69 -16.07 1.63 -19.30
N GLN A 70 -16.95 2.60 -19.04
CA GLN A 70 -16.87 3.94 -19.58
C GLN A 70 -16.45 4.92 -18.48
N VAL A 71 -15.46 5.77 -18.77
CA VAL A 71 -15.04 6.85 -17.89
C VAL A 71 -15.45 8.17 -18.54
N LYS A 72 -16.42 8.88 -17.94
CA LYS A 72 -16.91 10.17 -18.45
C LYS A 72 -16.49 11.29 -17.53
N VAL A 73 -16.01 12.39 -18.10
CA VAL A 73 -15.76 13.61 -17.33
C VAL A 73 -17.11 14.21 -16.92
N LYS A 74 -17.26 14.54 -15.63
CA LYS A 74 -18.42 15.27 -15.10
C LYS A 74 -18.45 16.64 -15.79
N LYS A 75 -19.61 17.05 -16.33
CA LYS A 75 -19.78 18.40 -16.86
C LYS A 75 -19.45 19.42 -15.77
N HIS A 76 -18.27 20.03 -15.88
CA HIS A 76 -17.99 21.30 -15.22
C HIS A 76 -18.18 22.39 -16.28
N ALA A 77 -18.94 23.43 -15.95
CA ALA A 77 -19.23 24.54 -16.83
C ALA A 77 -17.95 25.36 -17.12
N ARG A 78 -17.07 24.83 -17.97
CA ARG A 78 -16.12 25.59 -18.78
C ARG A 78 -15.69 24.73 -19.95
N SER A 79 -16.58 24.62 -20.93
CA SER A 79 -16.25 24.19 -22.29
C SER A 79 -15.42 25.30 -22.94
N VAL A 80 -14.13 25.05 -23.16
CA VAL A 80 -13.40 25.68 -24.26
C VAL A 80 -12.92 24.52 -25.12
N CYS A 81 -13.64 24.30 -26.22
CA CYS A 81 -13.20 23.46 -27.32
C CYS A 81 -12.42 24.39 -28.25
N ALA A 82 -11.18 24.03 -28.57
CA ALA A 82 -10.44 24.56 -29.71
C ALA A 82 -10.13 23.38 -30.63
#